data_AF-A0AAU0YRZ7-F1
#
_entry.id   AF-A0AAU0YRZ7-F1
#
_cell.length_a   1.000
_cell.length_b   1.000
_cell.length_c   1.000
_cell.angle_alpha   90.00
_cell.angle_beta   90.00
_cell.angle_gamma   90.00
#
_symmetry.space_group_name_H-M   'P 1'
#
loop_
_entity.id
_entity.type
_entity.pdbx_description
1 polymer ?
#
loop_
_entity_poly.entity_id
_entity_poly.type
_entity_poly.pdbx_seq_one_letter_code
_entity_poly.pdbx_strand_id
1 'polypeptide(L)' 'MSGSAGDGDIRIWSATGHGGQGMYITLGSSAGTALLEVPVQDVKTFLENTEASVPRGAESGHIDWDIELANLRAES' A
#
# COMPACT_ATOMS: atom_id res chain seq x y z
N MET A 1 4.47 -2.14 -12.74
CA MET A 1 4.66 -0.99 -11.85
C MET A 1 5.76 -0.11 -12.43
N SER A 2 5.43 1.11 -12.84
CA SER A 2 6.37 2.10 -13.40
C SER A 2 5.99 3.49 -12.90
N GLY A 3 6.99 4.35 -12.65
CA GLY A 3 6.77 5.71 -12.14
C GLY A 3 6.97 5.81 -10.62
N SER A 4 6.51 6.92 -10.05
CA SER A 4 6.56 7.21 -8.61
C SER A 4 5.17 7.59 -8.07
N ALA A 5 4.94 7.29 -6.80
CA ALA A 5 3.71 7.59 -6.08
C ALA A 5 4.02 7.84 -4.59
N GLY A 6 3.03 8.32 -3.84
CA GLY A 6 3.14 8.40 -2.39
C GLY A 6 1.99 9.16 -1.75
N ASP A 7 1.75 8.85 -0.48
CA ASP A 7 0.72 9.46 0.34
C ASP A 7 1.26 9.65 1.77
N GLY A 8 0.95 10.79 2.37
CA GLY A 8 1.53 11.23 3.65
C GLY A 8 3.06 11.09 3.68
N ASP A 9 3.54 10.32 4.65
CA ASP A 9 4.95 10.08 4.91
C ASP A 9 5.58 8.96 4.06
N ILE A 10 4.82 8.38 3.13
CA ILE A 10 5.26 7.27 2.29
C ILE A 10 5.55 7.76 0.86
N ARG A 11 6.70 7.36 0.30
CA ARG A 11 7.01 7.51 -1.13
C ARG A 11 7.47 6.18 -1.70
N ILE A 12 7.06 5.90 -2.93
CA ILE A 12 7.34 4.66 -3.63
C ILE A 12 7.76 4.98 -5.06
N TRP A 13 8.81 4.34 -5.57
CA TRP A 13 9.23 4.50 -6.96
C TRP A 13 9.96 3.28 -7.51
N SER A 14 9.85 3.09 -8.83
CA SER A 14 10.58 2.03 -9.53
C SER A 14 12.09 2.27 -9.45
N ALA A 15 12.86 1.20 -9.22
CA ALA A 15 14.30 1.24 -9.13
C ALA A 15 14.93 0.02 -9.83
N THR A 16 16.23 0.09 -10.05
CA THR A 16 17.03 -1.11 -10.31
C THR A 16 17.67 -1.48 -8.98
N GLY A 17 17.21 -2.59 -8.41
CA GLY A 17 17.73 -3.14 -7.16
C GLY A 17 18.97 -3.99 -7.38
N HIS A 18 19.56 -4.47 -6.29
CA HIS A 18 20.77 -5.29 -6.31
C HIS A 18 20.59 -6.63 -7.05
N GLY A 19 19.35 -7.13 -7.14
CA GLY A 19 18.99 -8.40 -7.79
C GLY A 19 18.19 -8.27 -9.10
N GLY A 20 18.02 -7.07 -9.66
CA GLY A 20 17.23 -6.84 -10.87
C GLY A 20 16.18 -5.74 -10.73
N GLN A 21 14.96 -5.95 -11.23
CA GLN A 21 13.87 -4.97 -11.06
C GLN A 21 13.46 -4.88 -9.59
N GLY A 22 13.68 -3.70 -9.01
CA GLY A 22 13.36 -3.38 -7.63
C GLY A 22 12.40 -2.21 -7.53
N MET A 23 11.94 -1.98 -6.31
CA MET A 23 11.19 -0.79 -5.93
C MET A 23 11.73 -0.28 -4.61
N TYR A 24 11.81 1.04 -4.49
CA TYR A 24 12.16 1.67 -3.23
C TYR A 24 10.92 2.23 -2.55
N ILE A 25 10.87 2.07 -1.23
CA ILE A 25 9.83 2.63 -0.37
C ILE A 25 10.52 3.44 0.73
N THR A 26 10.13 4.70 0.91
CA THR A 26 10.55 5.46 2.09
C THR A 26 9.40 5.57 3.09
N LEU A 27 9.72 5.43 4.37
CA LEU A 27 8.84 5.84 5.47
C LEU A 27 9.48 7.03 6.19
N GLY A 28 8.85 8.19 6.06
CA GLY A 28 9.25 9.41 6.73
C GLY A 28 8.62 9.55 8.12
N SER A 29 9.27 10.32 8.97
CA SER A 29 8.72 10.85 10.21
C SER A 29 9.50 12.11 10.59
N SER A 30 9.05 12.83 11.62
CA SER A 30 9.81 13.96 12.19
C SER A 30 11.20 13.55 12.71
N ALA A 31 11.40 12.27 13.04
CA ALA A 31 12.65 11.74 13.56
C ALA A 31 13.63 11.30 12.45
N GLY A 32 13.18 11.14 11.20
CA GLY A 32 14.03 10.70 10.09
C GLY A 32 13.29 9.88 9.05
N THR A 33 14.04 9.27 8.13
CA THR A 33 13.50 8.47 7.01
C THR A 33 14.19 7.13 6.91
N ALA A 34 13.40 6.06 6.83
CA ALA A 34 13.87 4.72 6.49
C ALA A 34 13.66 4.46 4.99
N LEU A 35 14.64 3.83 4.32
CA LEU A 35 14.57 3.41 2.93
C LEU A 35 14.57 1.88 2.86
N LEU A 36 13.58 1.30 2.19
CA LEU A 36 13.46 -0.13 1.96
C LEU A 36 13.60 -0.43 0.48
N GLU A 37 14.34 -1.49 0.16
CA GLU A 37 14.37 -2.12 -1.16
C GLU A 37 13.48 -3.36 -1.15
N VAL A 38 12.57 -3.46 -2.12
CA VAL A 38 11.69 -4.64 -2.26
C VAL A 38 11.72 -5.18 -3.69
N PRO A 39 11.72 -6.52 -3.87
CA PRO A 39 11.60 -7.13 -5.19
C PRO A 39 10.22 -6.85 -5.80
N VAL A 40 10.19 -6.40 -7.05
CA VAL A 40 8.93 -6.07 -7.74
C VAL A 40 8.02 -7.31 -7.91
N GLN A 41 8.60 -8.49 -8.12
CA GLN A 41 7.83 -9.72 -8.33
C GLN A 41 7.06 -10.16 -7.08
N ASP A 42 7.65 -9.98 -5.90
CA ASP A 42 7.01 -10.36 -4.64
C ASP A 42 5.81 -9.45 -4.37
N VAL A 43 5.98 -8.14 -4.55
CA VAL A 43 4.89 -7.16 -4.40
C VAL A 43 3.79 -7.40 -5.43
N LYS A 44 4.16 -7.69 -6.68
CA LYS A 44 3.21 -8.00 -7.75
C LYS A 44 2.38 -9.24 -7.43
N THR A 45 3.03 -10.34 -7.03
CA THR A 45 2.36 -11.60 -6.67
C THR A 45 1.43 -11.40 -5.48
N PHE A 46 1.87 -10.63 -4.47
CA PHE A 46 1.02 -10.27 -3.34
C PHE A 46 -0.24 -9.50 -3.79
N LEU A 47 -0.07 -8.46 -4.62
CA LEU A 47 -1.20 -7.66 -5.12
C LEU A 47 -2.18 -8.51 -5.96
N GLU A 48 -1.68 -9.39 -6.83
CA GLU A 48 -2.52 -10.30 -7.62
C GLU A 48 -3.37 -11.21 -6.72
N ASN A 49 -2.79 -11.74 -5.63
CA ASN A 49 -3.53 -12.55 -4.66
C ASN A 49 -4.60 -11.73 -3.90
N THR A 50 -4.29 -10.48 -3.55
CA THR A 50 -5.27 -9.59 -2.92
C THR A 50 -6.40 -9.22 -3.87
N GLU A 51 -6.11 -8.92 -5.14
CA GLU A 51 -7.12 -8.59 -6.16
C GLU A 51 -7.98 -9.80 -6.52
N ALA A 52 -7.43 -11.03 -6.48
CA ALA A 52 -8.22 -12.24 -6.63
C ALA A 52 -9.19 -12.48 -5.45
N SER A 53 -8.82 -12.03 -4.25
CA SER A 53 -9.64 -12.17 -3.05
C SER A 53 -10.70 -11.07 -2.94
N VAL A 54 -10.32 -9.84 -3.29
CA VAL A 54 -11.18 -8.66 -3.30
C VAL A 54 -10.86 -7.87 -4.58
N PRO A 55 -11.67 -8.04 -5.65
CA PRO A 55 -11.46 -7.30 -6.88
C PRO A 55 -11.50 -5.80 -6.65
N ARG A 56 -10.68 -5.06 -7.40
CA ARG A 56 -10.69 -3.59 -7.33
C ARG A 56 -12.09 -3.04 -7.62
N GLY A 57 -12.55 -2.13 -6.79
CA GLY A 57 -13.91 -1.58 -6.81
C GLY A 57 -14.95 -2.38 -6.01
N ALA A 58 -14.63 -3.60 -5.56
CA ALA A 58 -15.50 -4.41 -4.72
C ALA A 58 -15.17 -4.29 -3.22
N GLU A 59 -14.22 -3.44 -2.84
CA GLU A 59 -13.69 -3.33 -1.48
C GLU A 59 -14.79 -2.96 -0.46
N SER A 60 -15.72 -2.09 -0.85
CA SER A 60 -16.83 -1.64 0.01
C SER A 60 -17.79 -2.76 0.41
N GLY A 61 -17.84 -3.86 -0.35
CA GLY A 61 -18.64 -5.04 -0.04
C GLY A 61 -18.11 -5.87 1.14
N HIS A 62 -16.87 -5.59 1.59
CA HIS A 62 -16.22 -6.27 2.71
C HIS A 62 -16.21 -5.44 4.00
N ILE A 63 -16.82 -4.26 4.00
CA ILE A 63 -16.95 -3.38 5.18
C ILE A 63 -18.34 -3.55 5.76
N ASP A 64 -18.44 -3.80 7.07
CA ASP A 64 -19.70 -3.73 7.80
C ASP A 64 -20.04 -2.25 8.06
N TRP A 65 -20.75 -1.64 7.12
CA TRP A 65 -21.09 -0.23 7.18
C TRP A 65 -21.99 0.13 8.35
N ASP A 66 -22.81 -0.81 8.85
CA ASP A 66 -23.67 -0.55 10.00
C ASP A 66 -22.82 -0.37 11.27
N ILE A 67 -21.78 -1.20 11.44
CA ILE A 67 -20.82 -1.06 12.54
C ILE A 67 -20.02 0.25 12.40
N GLU A 68 -19.46 0.52 11.23
CA GLU A 68 -18.63 1.72 11.03
C GLU A 68 -19.43 3.02 11.26
N LEU A 69 -20.69 3.06 10.83
CA LEU A 69 -21.58 4.21 11.06
C LEU A 69 -21.98 4.34 12.54
N ALA A 70 -22.13 3.23 13.26
CA ALA A 70 -22.37 3.26 14.69
C ALA A 70 -21.16 3.82 15.45
N ASN A 71 -19.94 3.40 15.08
CA ASN A 71 -18.70 3.89 15.66
C ASN A 71 -18.54 5.40 15.45
N LEU A 72 -18.72 5.88 14.22
CA LEU A 72 -18.61 7.32 13.90
C LEU A 72 -19.57 8.18 14.75
N ARG A 73 -20.78 7.69 15.00
CA ARG A 73 -21.78 8.39 15.82
C ARG A 73 -21.45 8.38 17.31
N ALA A 74 -20.73 7.37 17.79
CA ALA A 74 -20.33 7.26 19.19
C ALA A 74 -19.12 8.15 19.53
N GLU A 75 -18.33 8.54 18.52
CA GLU A 75 -17.18 9.44 18.65
C GLU A 75 -17.57 10.94 18.64
N SER A 76 -18.84 11.26 18.39
CA SER A 76 -19.41 12.63 18.40
C SER A 76 -20.14 12.97 19.70
#